data_AF-A0A9X0A5H0-F1
#
_entry.id   AF-A0A9X0A5H0-F1
#
_cell.length_a   1.000
_cell.length_b   1.000
_cell.length_c   1.000
_cell.angle_alpha   90.00
_cell.angle_beta   90.00
_cell.angle_gamma   90.00
#
_symmetry.space_group_name_H-M   'P 1'
#
loop_
_entity.id
_entity.type
_entity.pdbx_description
1 polymer ?
#
loop_
_entity_poly.entity_id
_entity_poly.type
_entity_poly.pdbx_seq_one_letter_code
_entity_poly.pdbx_strand_id
1 'polypeptide(L)'
;MALDVQGIRLTDDHTLESASEVMSQLQFERRLPNGRDAYLQTLLRNLGFRSEQDPGQDGTEYKQFVFQGQCLILGDARVGKTSLKKSLMGNPFDADEPGTKGVEMSLVDRKWRNQHSDAGLMFGSFARFRESVLYQGVLFGPAGVEVVLDEEKVVLNFQKLRKALHTKFSSLKLKILDFSGDKEYYAYHHIFQRDQAIYIVVFNMANFADDNFRNVAAKIQRLCFWLESICSKAASKTPIFLVGTHRGHMVKTCLKGIDINLRKHLLDSFSDELVKNEADKLLYFPIENSHGKNDREIQNLQRKIMSIAEEHKATMGGEIPFSWIKIQDAIINLRKNKNAKFCVTLDQFPTSFGKYFICSNWSGETLKYFNEKGLVMYVDAGQHSELSKWVLLKPEILIDIIIQLVTSLTDDEELEQHGFTRDWKLLHHTGMLTESLMRNILVRVKENEEAMKGFLEEYDIICPLFYNVNHEREEAKVAYFVPSLLPLSENGKHTSVVQ
;
A
#
# COMPACT_ATOMS: atom_id res chain seq x y z
N MET A 1 38.56 -38.96 -21.33
CA MET A 1 38.80 -38.77 -19.89
C MET A 1 37.47 -38.88 -19.19
N ALA A 2 37.35 -39.77 -18.20
CA ALA A 2 36.17 -39.86 -17.34
C ALA A 2 36.38 -38.95 -16.11
N LEU A 3 35.35 -38.19 -15.73
CA LEU A 3 35.35 -37.38 -14.51
C LEU A 3 34.53 -38.16 -13.48
N ASP A 4 35.10 -38.41 -12.31
CA ASP A 4 34.41 -39.08 -11.20
C ASP A 4 34.40 -38.10 -10.02
N VAL A 5 33.21 -37.61 -9.65
CA VAL A 5 33.08 -36.68 -8.52
C VAL A 5 33.02 -37.53 -7.26
N GLN A 6 34.08 -37.52 -6.45
CA GLN A 6 34.16 -38.38 -5.25
C GLN A 6 33.69 -37.69 -3.97
N GLY A 7 33.51 -36.36 -3.95
CA GLY A 7 33.02 -35.67 -2.77
C GLY A 7 32.58 -34.23 -2.99
N ILE A 8 31.52 -33.83 -2.28
CA ILE A 8 31.05 -32.45 -2.14
C ILE A 8 31.14 -32.10 -0.66
N ARG A 9 31.72 -30.96 -0.32
CA ARG A 9 31.79 -30.50 1.07
C ARG A 9 31.11 -29.14 1.19
N LEU A 10 29.94 -29.14 1.84
CA LEU A 10 29.22 -27.91 2.14
C LEU A 10 29.88 -27.25 3.36
N THR A 11 30.46 -26.07 3.16
CA THR A 11 31.10 -25.31 4.25
C THR A 11 30.03 -24.46 4.93
N ASP A 12 29.11 -25.12 5.63
CA ASP A 12 28.31 -24.57 6.74
C ASP A 12 27.51 -25.71 7.40
N ASP A 13 28.10 -26.29 8.45
CA ASP A 13 27.54 -27.13 9.54
C ASP A 13 26.55 -28.28 9.24
N HIS A 14 26.25 -28.61 8.00
CA HIS A 14 25.52 -29.85 7.70
C HIS A 14 26.50 -31.02 7.68
N THR A 15 26.28 -31.94 8.62
CA THR A 15 27.05 -33.17 8.84
C THR A 15 27.35 -33.90 7.53
N LEU A 16 28.54 -34.50 7.45
CA LEU A 16 29.01 -35.35 6.34
C LEU A 16 27.97 -36.40 5.88
N GLU A 17 27.01 -36.74 6.74
CA GLU A 17 25.89 -37.65 6.47
C GLU A 17 25.00 -37.18 5.31
N SER A 18 24.65 -35.89 5.23
CA SER A 18 23.74 -35.41 4.15
C SER A 18 24.37 -35.47 2.76
N ALA A 19 25.67 -35.18 2.67
CA ALA A 19 26.44 -35.33 1.44
C ALA A 19 26.59 -36.80 1.05
N SER A 20 26.90 -37.68 2.01
CA SER A 20 27.05 -39.13 1.77
C SER A 20 25.74 -39.78 1.30
N GLU A 21 24.60 -39.37 1.85
CA GLU A 21 23.28 -39.89 1.51
C GLU A 21 22.87 -39.48 0.08
N VAL A 22 23.14 -38.23 -0.30
CA VAL A 22 22.93 -37.74 -1.68
C VAL A 22 23.87 -38.41 -2.69
N MET A 23 25.13 -38.62 -2.31
CA MET A 23 26.10 -39.37 -3.14
C MET A 23 25.67 -40.83 -3.34
N SER A 24 24.96 -41.44 -2.38
CA SER A 24 24.45 -42.81 -2.51
C SER A 24 23.23 -42.95 -3.45
N GLN A 25 22.43 -41.89 -3.58
CA GLN A 25 21.22 -41.86 -4.42
C GLN A 25 21.53 -41.59 -5.90
N LEU A 26 22.68 -40.99 -6.20
CA LEU A 26 23.12 -40.69 -7.55
C LEU A 26 23.87 -41.91 -8.11
N GLN A 27 23.19 -42.77 -8.87
CA GLN A 27 23.85 -43.86 -9.60
C GLN A 27 24.77 -43.26 -10.69
N PHE A 28 26.09 -43.36 -10.50
CA PHE A 28 27.10 -42.73 -11.35
C PHE A 28 27.33 -43.51 -12.67
N GLU A 29 26.90 -42.94 -13.81
CA GLU A 29 27.28 -43.44 -15.13
C GLU A 29 28.54 -42.75 -15.70
N ARG A 30 29.43 -43.55 -16.29
CA ARG A 30 30.81 -43.24 -16.71
C ARG A 30 30.98 -42.21 -17.83
N ARG A 31 29.94 -41.51 -18.28
CA ARG A 31 30.05 -40.51 -19.37
C ARG A 31 29.13 -39.33 -19.12
N LEU A 32 29.72 -38.16 -18.82
CA LEU A 32 29.04 -36.87 -18.75
C LEU A 32 28.52 -36.47 -20.15
N PRO A 33 27.21 -36.46 -20.41
CA PRO A 33 26.68 -36.22 -21.77
C PRO A 33 26.89 -34.78 -22.24
N ASN A 34 26.93 -33.81 -21.30
CA ASN A 34 26.82 -32.37 -21.58
C ASN A 34 27.92 -31.50 -20.92
N GLY A 35 29.03 -32.09 -20.46
CA GLY A 35 30.15 -31.35 -19.84
C GLY A 35 30.04 -31.11 -18.32
N ARG A 36 31.13 -30.59 -17.71
CA ARG A 36 31.33 -30.48 -16.25
C ARG A 36 30.37 -29.52 -15.55
N ASP A 37 30.14 -28.34 -16.14
CA ASP A 37 29.30 -27.31 -15.52
C ASP A 37 27.82 -27.70 -15.45
N ALA A 38 27.30 -28.35 -16.50
CA ALA A 38 25.91 -28.82 -16.54
C ALA A 38 25.63 -29.87 -15.44
N TYR A 39 26.60 -30.74 -15.17
CA TYR A 39 26.50 -31.75 -14.11
C TYR A 39 26.51 -31.11 -12.71
N LEU A 40 27.45 -30.20 -12.45
CA LEU A 40 27.52 -29.48 -11.18
C LEU A 40 26.26 -28.65 -10.91
N GLN A 41 25.70 -28.00 -11.93
CA GLN A 41 24.41 -27.31 -11.79
C GLN A 41 23.28 -28.28 -11.40
N THR A 42 23.24 -29.48 -11.98
CA THR A 42 22.24 -30.51 -11.65
C THR A 42 22.38 -31.00 -10.20
N LEU A 43 23.61 -31.21 -9.76
CA LEU A 43 23.94 -31.66 -8.41
C LEU A 43 23.60 -30.62 -7.35
N LEU A 44 24.03 -29.37 -7.57
CA LEU A 44 23.68 -28.23 -6.72
C LEU A 44 22.16 -28.05 -6.63
N ARG A 45 21.46 -28.18 -7.77
CA ARG A 45 19.99 -28.13 -7.83
C ARG A 45 19.33 -29.22 -6.97
N ASN A 46 19.84 -30.44 -6.98
CA ASN A 46 19.33 -31.55 -6.14
C ASN A 46 19.57 -31.30 -4.65
N LEU A 47 20.68 -30.65 -4.30
CA LEU A 47 21.02 -30.24 -2.93
C LEU A 47 20.25 -28.99 -2.46
N GLY A 48 19.41 -28.39 -3.31
CA GLY A 48 18.64 -27.19 -2.99
C GLY A 48 19.38 -25.86 -3.20
N PHE A 49 20.57 -25.89 -3.80
CA PHE A 49 21.32 -24.72 -4.23
C PHE A 49 20.97 -24.35 -5.67
N ARG A 50 20.72 -23.06 -5.94
CA ARG A 50 20.34 -22.62 -7.30
C ARG A 50 20.97 -21.29 -7.67
N SER A 51 21.09 -21.06 -8.97
CA SER A 51 21.33 -19.72 -9.50
C SER A 51 20.11 -18.83 -9.22
N GLU A 52 20.30 -17.52 -9.07
CA GLU A 52 19.18 -16.56 -8.99
C GLU A 52 18.34 -16.53 -10.27
N GLN A 53 18.88 -17.03 -11.39
CA GLN A 53 18.24 -17.09 -12.70
C GLN A 53 17.66 -18.49 -13.02
N ASP A 54 17.81 -19.46 -12.11
CA ASP A 54 17.29 -20.82 -12.33
C ASP A 54 15.76 -20.84 -12.14
N PRO A 55 14.98 -21.17 -13.19
CA PRO A 55 13.55 -21.33 -13.02
C PRO A 55 13.23 -22.55 -12.11
N GLY A 56 12.00 -22.59 -11.60
CA GLY A 56 11.46 -23.69 -10.82
C GLY A 56 11.53 -25.03 -11.57
N GLN A 57 11.21 -26.13 -10.86
CA GLN A 57 11.26 -27.49 -11.43
C GLN A 57 10.47 -27.64 -12.74
N ASP A 58 9.44 -26.80 -12.95
CA ASP A 58 8.58 -26.80 -14.15
C ASP A 58 8.83 -25.62 -15.11
N GLY A 59 9.95 -24.91 -14.97
CA GLY A 59 10.20 -23.69 -15.75
C GLY A 59 9.50 -22.43 -15.21
N THR A 60 8.76 -22.54 -14.11
CA THR A 60 8.00 -21.45 -13.48
C THR A 60 8.85 -20.63 -12.50
N GLU A 61 8.70 -19.29 -12.50
CA GLU A 61 9.40 -18.42 -11.54
C GLU A 61 8.93 -18.72 -10.10
N TYR A 62 9.84 -18.69 -9.13
CA TYR A 62 9.50 -18.94 -7.72
C TYR A 62 8.60 -17.85 -7.16
N LYS A 63 7.51 -18.30 -6.53
CA LYS A 63 6.50 -17.43 -5.93
C LYS A 63 6.45 -17.57 -4.41
N GLN A 64 6.05 -16.49 -3.78
CA GLN A 64 5.76 -16.40 -2.36
C GLN A 64 4.38 -15.79 -2.17
N PHE A 65 3.52 -16.46 -1.41
CA PHE A 65 2.30 -15.86 -0.90
C PHE A 65 2.63 -14.69 0.02
N VAL A 66 2.16 -13.50 -0.34
CA VAL A 66 2.28 -12.29 0.45
C VAL A 66 0.92 -11.90 0.97
N PHE A 67 0.75 -11.88 2.30
CA PHE A 67 -0.51 -11.53 2.94
C PHE A 67 -0.50 -10.07 3.42
N GLN A 68 -0.86 -9.15 2.54
CA GLN A 68 -0.84 -7.71 2.80
C GLN A 68 -2.14 -7.05 2.38
N GLY A 69 -2.82 -6.38 3.32
CA GLY A 69 -4.08 -5.67 3.05
C GLY A 69 -4.02 -4.21 3.48
N GLN A 70 -5.10 -3.48 3.20
CA GLN A 70 -5.29 -2.10 3.63
C GLN A 70 -6.54 -1.97 4.53
N CYS A 71 -6.49 -1.01 5.44
CA CYS A 71 -7.61 -0.64 6.31
C CYS A 71 -7.74 0.89 6.31
N LEU A 72 -8.82 1.40 5.74
CA LEU A 72 -9.06 2.84 5.59
C LEU A 72 -10.03 3.32 6.66
N ILE A 73 -9.66 4.36 7.40
CA ILE A 73 -10.49 4.99 8.43
C ILE A 73 -11.05 6.30 7.87
N LEU A 74 -12.36 6.34 7.69
CA LEU A 74 -13.12 7.43 7.08
C LEU A 74 -14.19 7.96 8.04
N GLY A 75 -14.70 9.15 7.77
CA GLY A 75 -15.66 9.85 8.63
C GLY A 75 -15.34 11.33 8.74
N ASP A 76 -16.28 12.10 9.29
CA ASP A 76 -16.16 13.56 9.37
C ASP A 76 -15.00 14.04 10.26
N ALA A 77 -14.67 15.33 10.16
CA ALA A 77 -13.72 15.97 11.06
C ALA A 77 -14.13 15.76 12.53
N ARG A 78 -13.13 15.59 13.41
CA ARG A 78 -13.31 15.51 14.87
C ARG A 78 -14.21 14.38 15.39
N VAL A 79 -14.54 13.37 14.60
CA VAL A 79 -15.28 12.18 15.07
C VAL A 79 -14.40 11.14 15.80
N GLY A 80 -13.09 11.37 15.93
CA GLY A 80 -12.17 10.51 16.68
C GLY A 80 -11.48 9.41 15.86
N LYS A 81 -11.23 9.63 14.56
CA LYS A 81 -10.53 8.69 13.66
C LYS A 81 -9.08 8.43 14.09
N THR A 82 -8.30 9.48 14.31
CA THR A 82 -6.90 9.40 14.76
C THR A 82 -6.78 8.76 16.14
N SER A 83 -7.67 9.13 17.06
CA SER A 83 -7.75 8.50 18.39
C SER A 83 -8.13 7.02 18.30
N LEU A 84 -9.00 6.62 17.36
CA LEU A 84 -9.33 5.22 17.09
C LEU A 84 -8.11 4.47 16.55
N LYS A 85 -7.39 5.01 15.55
CA LYS A 85 -6.13 4.45 15.04
C LYS A 85 -5.13 4.23 16.19
N LYS A 86 -4.91 5.25 17.03
CA LYS A 86 -4.02 5.17 18.20
C LYS A 86 -4.46 4.07 19.16
N SER A 87 -5.74 4.00 19.48
CA SER A 87 -6.32 3.00 20.39
C SER A 87 -6.16 1.57 19.85
N LEU A 88 -6.42 1.37 18.56
CA LEU A 88 -6.20 0.09 17.85
C LEU A 88 -4.72 -0.32 17.86
N MET A 89 -3.79 0.63 17.87
CA MET A 89 -2.34 0.36 17.94
C MET A 89 -1.80 0.30 19.38
N GLY A 90 -2.66 0.52 20.39
CA GLY A 90 -2.27 0.56 21.80
C GLY A 90 -1.50 1.80 22.24
N ASN A 91 -1.53 2.87 21.43
CA ASN A 91 -0.98 4.17 21.79
C ASN A 91 -1.90 4.88 22.81
N PRO A 92 -1.36 5.75 23.69
CA PRO A 92 -2.17 6.49 24.66
C PRO A 92 -3.13 7.45 23.96
N PHE A 93 -4.26 7.70 24.61
CA PHE A 93 -5.22 8.72 24.19
C PHE A 93 -4.64 10.12 24.42
N ASP A 94 -4.90 11.00 23.47
CA ASP A 94 -4.56 12.42 23.53
C ASP A 94 -5.85 13.23 23.35
N ALA A 95 -6.19 14.05 24.35
CA ALA A 95 -7.39 14.87 24.32
C ALA A 95 -7.23 16.09 23.39
N ASP A 96 -5.99 16.53 23.19
CA ASP A 96 -5.63 17.69 22.37
C ASP A 96 -5.17 17.27 20.97
N GLU A 97 -5.55 16.07 20.53
CA GLU A 97 -5.18 15.52 19.23
C GLU A 97 -5.47 16.53 18.11
N PRO A 98 -4.43 16.95 17.34
CA PRO A 98 -4.64 17.86 16.23
C PRO A 98 -5.45 17.17 15.12
N GLY A 99 -6.08 17.97 14.27
CA GLY A 99 -6.69 17.43 13.05
C GLY A 99 -5.60 16.84 12.14
N THR A 100 -5.86 15.66 11.58
CA THR A 100 -5.00 15.05 10.56
C THR A 100 -4.93 15.96 9.34
N LYS A 101 -3.72 16.29 8.89
CA LYS A 101 -3.50 16.93 7.60
C LYS A 101 -3.18 15.84 6.57
N GLY A 102 -3.90 15.81 5.45
CA GLY A 102 -3.64 14.80 4.43
C GLY A 102 -4.12 13.40 4.84
N VAL A 103 -3.22 12.43 4.69
CA VAL A 103 -3.40 11.04 5.16
C VAL A 103 -2.18 10.57 5.95
N GLU A 104 -2.42 9.98 7.10
CA GLU A 104 -1.38 9.30 7.88
C GLU A 104 -1.42 7.80 7.66
N MET A 105 -0.28 7.22 7.32
CA MET A 105 -0.15 5.79 7.08
C MET A 105 0.59 5.09 8.22
N SER A 106 0.16 3.87 8.56
CA SER A 106 0.83 3.03 9.56
C SER A 106 0.76 1.57 9.13
N LEU A 107 1.73 0.76 9.54
CA LEU A 107 1.75 -0.67 9.23
C LEU A 107 1.68 -1.47 10.51
N VAL A 108 0.72 -2.39 10.60
CA VAL A 108 0.56 -3.27 11.77
C VAL A 108 0.65 -4.74 11.38
N ASP A 109 1.12 -5.56 12.32
CA ASP A 109 1.02 -7.02 12.21
C ASP A 109 -0.35 -7.54 12.70
N ARG A 110 -0.57 -8.85 12.59
CA ARG A 110 -1.77 -9.53 13.11
C ARG A 110 -2.07 -9.26 14.60
N LYS A 111 -1.08 -8.84 15.39
CA LYS A 111 -1.22 -8.50 16.81
C LYS A 111 -1.34 -6.99 17.04
N TRP A 112 -1.63 -6.21 16.00
CA TRP A 112 -1.73 -4.75 16.02
C TRP A 112 -0.44 -4.02 16.42
N ARG A 113 0.72 -4.70 16.35
CA ARG A 113 2.01 -4.07 16.67
C ARG A 113 2.52 -3.27 15.48
N ASN A 114 2.88 -2.01 15.71
CA ASN A 114 3.48 -1.13 14.71
C ASN A 114 4.76 -1.77 14.13
N GLN A 115 4.93 -1.67 12.81
CA GLN A 115 6.04 -2.27 12.04
C GLN A 115 7.00 -1.24 11.43
N HIS A 116 6.96 0.03 11.87
CA HIS A 116 7.80 1.12 11.36
C HIS A 116 7.62 1.35 9.85
N SER A 117 6.43 1.85 9.47
CA SER A 117 6.03 2.21 8.10
C SER A 117 6.36 1.14 7.05
N ASP A 118 6.74 1.53 5.83
CA ASP A 118 7.07 0.61 4.74
C ASP A 118 8.31 -0.25 5.04
N ALA A 119 9.19 0.16 5.96
CA ALA A 119 10.36 -0.64 6.30
C ALA A 119 9.96 -2.03 6.86
N GLY A 120 8.80 -2.13 7.49
CA GLY A 120 8.21 -3.39 7.94
C GLY A 120 7.86 -4.35 6.81
N LEU A 121 7.66 -3.87 5.58
CA LEU A 121 7.40 -4.67 4.37
C LEU A 121 8.68 -5.26 3.78
N MET A 122 9.84 -4.66 4.06
CA MET A 122 11.09 -5.09 3.43
C MET A 122 11.51 -6.48 3.86
N PHE A 123 12.04 -7.27 2.92
CA PHE A 123 12.71 -8.54 3.23
C PHE A 123 14.21 -8.35 3.46
N GLY A 124 14.85 -7.48 2.68
CA GLY A 124 16.29 -7.24 2.63
C GLY A 124 17.01 -8.14 1.61
N SER A 125 18.32 -7.90 1.47
CA SER A 125 19.14 -8.56 0.44
C SER A 125 19.11 -10.08 0.54
N PHE A 126 18.90 -10.73 -0.61
CA PHE A 126 18.96 -12.19 -0.73
C PHE A 126 20.41 -12.71 -0.62
N ALA A 127 21.41 -11.83 -0.78
CA ALA A 127 22.82 -12.20 -0.69
C ALA A 127 23.19 -12.86 0.66
N ARG A 128 22.44 -12.58 1.73
CA ARG A 128 22.64 -13.21 3.06
C ARG A 128 22.30 -14.70 3.11
N PHE A 129 21.69 -15.25 2.06
CA PHE A 129 21.41 -16.69 1.93
C PHE A 129 22.36 -17.35 0.94
N ARG A 130 23.38 -16.64 0.47
CA ARG A 130 24.42 -17.23 -0.36
C ARG A 130 25.38 -18.01 0.53
N GLU A 131 25.73 -19.20 0.09
CA GLU A 131 26.67 -20.11 0.74
C GLU A 131 27.77 -20.46 -0.25
N SER A 132 28.98 -20.59 0.26
CA SER A 132 30.10 -21.13 -0.50
C SER A 132 30.00 -22.65 -0.51
N VAL A 133 30.02 -23.24 -1.70
CA VAL A 133 30.10 -24.68 -1.88
C VAL A 133 31.44 -25.00 -2.48
N LEU A 134 32.25 -25.75 -1.72
CA LEU A 134 33.51 -26.30 -2.20
C LEU A 134 33.27 -27.71 -2.72
N TYR A 135 33.71 -28.00 -3.94
CA TYR A 135 33.67 -29.37 -4.46
C TYR A 135 35.05 -29.84 -4.87
N GLN A 136 35.30 -31.12 -4.61
CA GLN A 136 36.53 -31.81 -4.96
C GLN A 136 36.22 -32.84 -6.05
N GLY A 137 36.62 -32.52 -7.29
CA GLY A 137 36.53 -33.45 -8.40
C GLY A 137 37.85 -34.21 -8.56
N VAL A 138 37.78 -35.54 -8.73
CA VAL A 138 38.97 -36.37 -8.98
C VAL A 138 38.93 -36.91 -10.41
N LEU A 139 39.98 -36.65 -11.19
CA LEU A 139 40.12 -37.15 -12.56
C LEU A 139 41.01 -38.40 -12.64
N PHE A 140 40.46 -39.45 -13.26
CA PHE A 140 41.18 -40.69 -13.54
C PHE A 140 41.69 -40.69 -15.00
N GLY A 141 43.02 -40.63 -15.15
CA GLY A 141 43.70 -40.87 -16.42
C GLY A 141 44.00 -42.35 -16.67
N PRO A 142 44.45 -42.73 -17.89
CA PRO A 142 44.76 -44.13 -18.26
C PRO A 142 45.83 -44.80 -17.37
N ALA A 143 46.64 -44.02 -16.65
CA ALA A 143 47.77 -44.49 -15.84
C ALA A 143 47.50 -44.55 -14.32
N GLY A 144 46.26 -44.32 -13.86
CA GLY A 144 45.93 -44.37 -12.43
C GLY A 144 46.21 -43.08 -11.67
N VAL A 145 45.25 -42.15 -11.76
CA VAL A 145 44.97 -40.98 -10.87
C VAL A 145 46.07 -39.87 -10.79
N GLU A 146 45.87 -38.59 -10.44
CA GLU A 146 44.81 -37.90 -9.68
C GLU A 146 44.92 -36.37 -9.87
N VAL A 147 44.02 -35.74 -10.66
CA VAL A 147 43.87 -34.27 -10.58
C VAL A 147 42.69 -33.99 -9.65
N VAL A 148 43.00 -33.47 -8.46
CA VAL A 148 42.00 -32.91 -7.54
C VAL A 148 41.75 -31.46 -7.96
N LEU A 149 40.53 -31.18 -8.38
CA LEU A 149 40.08 -29.82 -8.64
C LEU A 149 39.29 -29.35 -7.42
N ASP A 150 39.82 -28.35 -6.73
CA ASP A 150 39.12 -27.57 -5.71
C ASP A 150 38.50 -26.34 -6.39
N GLU A 151 37.18 -26.30 -6.47
CA GLU A 151 36.46 -25.11 -6.95
C GLU A 151 35.43 -24.68 -5.90
N GLU A 152 35.43 -23.38 -5.60
CA GLU A 152 34.45 -22.74 -4.75
C GLU A 152 33.38 -22.06 -5.63
N LYS A 153 32.12 -22.41 -5.42
CA LYS A 153 30.98 -21.74 -6.05
C LYS A 153 30.09 -21.13 -4.98
N VAL A 154 29.89 -19.81 -5.05
CA VAL A 154 28.92 -19.10 -4.22
C VAL A 154 27.53 -19.27 -4.83
N VAL A 155 26.64 -19.95 -4.12
CA VAL A 155 25.30 -20.31 -4.60
C VAL A 155 24.24 -19.93 -3.58
N LEU A 156 23.01 -19.70 -4.04
CA LEU A 156 21.93 -19.32 -3.15
C LEU A 156 21.31 -20.56 -2.50
N ASN A 157 21.29 -20.61 -1.16
CA ASN A 157 20.56 -21.62 -0.41
C ASN A 157 19.06 -21.34 -0.48
N PHE A 158 18.40 -21.96 -1.47
CA PHE A 158 17.02 -21.67 -1.80
C PHE A 158 16.04 -22.17 -0.75
N GLN A 159 16.38 -23.24 -0.04
CA GLN A 159 15.56 -23.77 1.05
C GLN A 159 15.52 -22.80 2.24
N LYS A 160 16.69 -22.30 2.68
CA LYS A 160 16.79 -21.28 3.73
C LYS A 160 16.08 -19.99 3.33
N LEU A 161 16.26 -19.53 2.09
CA LEU A 161 15.56 -18.37 1.55
C LEU A 161 14.04 -18.54 1.58
N ARG A 162 13.51 -19.65 1.03
CA ARG A 162 12.07 -19.92 0.97
C ARG A 162 11.44 -19.98 2.37
N LYS A 163 12.12 -20.63 3.33
CA LYS A 163 11.66 -20.68 4.73
C LYS A 163 11.61 -19.28 5.35
N ALA A 164 12.62 -18.44 5.09
CA ALA A 164 12.66 -17.07 5.59
C ALA A 164 11.58 -16.18 4.94
N LEU A 165 11.37 -16.29 3.63
CA LEU A 165 10.31 -15.58 2.89
C LEU A 165 8.93 -15.96 3.42
N HIS A 166 8.66 -17.26 3.57
CA HIS A 166 7.41 -17.74 4.13
C HIS A 166 7.18 -17.16 5.52
N THR A 167 8.19 -17.22 6.40
CA THR A 167 8.10 -16.68 7.77
C THR A 167 7.83 -15.17 7.79
N LYS A 168 8.37 -14.40 6.83
CA LYS A 168 8.18 -12.96 6.74
C LYS A 168 6.77 -12.58 6.24
N PHE A 169 6.27 -13.29 5.24
CA PHE A 169 5.14 -12.83 4.42
C PHE A 169 3.84 -13.63 4.57
N SER A 170 3.87 -14.80 5.21
CA SER A 170 2.67 -15.63 5.40
C SER A 170 1.69 -15.05 6.44
N SER A 171 2.18 -14.20 7.35
CA SER A 171 1.35 -13.52 8.35
C SER A 171 0.83 -12.19 7.82
N LEU A 172 -0.44 -11.89 8.10
CA LEU A 172 -1.06 -10.61 7.72
C LEU A 172 -0.23 -9.41 8.19
N LYS A 173 0.01 -8.49 7.24
CA LYS A 173 0.37 -7.10 7.50
C LYS A 173 -0.74 -6.20 6.96
N LEU A 174 -1.19 -5.27 7.78
CA LEU A 174 -2.30 -4.37 7.42
C LEU A 174 -1.81 -2.93 7.42
N LYS A 175 -1.92 -2.25 6.28
CA LYS A 175 -1.62 -0.83 6.15
C LYS A 175 -2.87 -0.04 6.59
N ILE A 176 -2.76 0.69 7.69
CA ILE A 176 -3.82 1.55 8.22
C ILE A 176 -3.66 2.95 7.63
N LEU A 177 -4.72 3.49 7.04
CA LEU A 177 -4.77 4.83 6.49
C LEU A 177 -5.79 5.65 7.29
N ASP A 178 -5.33 6.71 7.94
CA ASP A 178 -6.16 7.68 8.65
C ASP A 178 -6.21 8.99 7.85
N PHE A 179 -7.38 9.31 7.32
CA PHE A 179 -7.57 10.48 6.46
C PHE A 179 -8.04 11.69 7.25
N SER A 180 -7.74 12.89 6.74
CA SER A 180 -8.40 14.09 7.23
C SER A 180 -9.92 13.97 7.10
N GLY A 181 -10.61 14.58 8.06
CA GLY A 181 -12.07 14.71 8.02
C GLY A 181 -12.54 16.06 7.49
N ASP A 182 -11.65 16.95 7.07
CA ASP A 182 -12.07 18.24 6.54
C ASP A 182 -12.53 18.09 5.09
N LYS A 183 -13.56 18.84 4.70
CA LYS A 183 -14.32 18.62 3.46
C LYS A 183 -13.44 18.77 2.22
N GLU A 184 -12.48 19.67 2.30
CA GLU A 184 -11.50 20.01 1.29
C GLU A 184 -10.66 18.79 0.90
N TYR A 185 -10.51 17.83 1.82
CA TYR A 185 -9.71 16.63 1.61
C TYR A 185 -10.49 15.43 1.08
N TYR A 186 -11.82 15.48 1.05
CA TYR A 186 -12.64 14.33 0.63
C TYR A 186 -12.41 13.93 -0.82
N ALA A 187 -12.11 14.92 -1.66
CA ALA A 187 -11.93 14.75 -3.09
C ALA A 187 -10.65 13.98 -3.49
N TYR A 188 -9.85 13.47 -2.55
CA TYR A 188 -8.75 12.58 -2.91
C TYR A 188 -8.68 11.31 -2.06
N HIS A 189 -9.62 11.11 -1.14
CA HIS A 189 -9.69 9.84 -0.40
C HIS A 189 -9.78 8.65 -1.36
N HIS A 190 -10.45 8.85 -2.50
CA HIS A 190 -10.58 7.83 -3.54
C HIS A 190 -9.28 7.41 -4.21
N ILE A 191 -8.23 8.23 -4.19
CA ILE A 191 -6.92 7.86 -4.74
C ILE A 191 -6.41 6.57 -4.06
N PHE A 192 -6.79 6.37 -2.79
CA PHE A 192 -6.34 5.27 -1.95
C PHE A 192 -7.41 4.21 -1.71
N GLN A 193 -8.64 4.43 -2.18
CA GLN A 193 -9.68 3.41 -2.13
C GLN A 193 -9.30 2.26 -3.07
N ARG A 194 -9.49 1.04 -2.59
CA ARG A 194 -9.14 -0.22 -3.27
C ARG A 194 -10.22 -1.27 -3.03
N ASP A 195 -10.39 -2.18 -3.99
CA ASP A 195 -11.34 -3.29 -3.90
C ASP A 195 -11.00 -4.31 -2.80
N GLN A 196 -9.71 -4.46 -2.48
CA GLN A 196 -9.21 -5.45 -1.52
C GLN A 196 -8.85 -4.80 -0.17
N ALA A 197 -9.71 -3.93 0.34
CA ALA A 197 -9.48 -3.20 1.58
C ALA A 197 -10.61 -3.43 2.61
N ILE A 198 -10.29 -3.16 3.86
CA ILE A 198 -11.26 -3.05 4.95
C ILE A 198 -11.55 -1.57 5.15
N TYR A 199 -12.82 -1.21 5.28
CA TYR A 199 -13.22 0.17 5.53
C TYR A 199 -13.80 0.31 6.94
N ILE A 200 -13.45 1.40 7.60
CA ILE A 200 -13.98 1.77 8.91
C ILE A 200 -14.59 3.17 8.78
N VAL A 201 -15.90 3.27 8.90
CA VAL A 201 -16.62 4.54 8.95
C VAL A 201 -16.87 4.89 10.40
N VAL A 202 -16.29 6.01 10.84
CA VAL A 202 -16.29 6.46 12.22
C VAL A 202 -17.30 7.60 12.41
N PHE A 203 -18.09 7.54 13.48
CA PHE A 203 -19.00 8.62 13.86
C PHE A 203 -19.00 8.86 15.37
N ASN A 204 -19.32 10.09 15.77
CA ASN A 204 -19.45 10.45 17.17
C ASN A 204 -20.85 10.10 17.69
N MET A 205 -20.95 9.17 18.64
CA MET A 205 -22.25 8.74 19.19
C MET A 205 -22.91 9.78 20.08
N ALA A 206 -22.13 10.58 20.80
CA ALA A 206 -22.67 11.65 21.64
C ALA A 206 -23.46 12.64 20.77
N ASN A 207 -22.94 12.96 19.58
CA ASN A 207 -23.64 13.78 18.60
C ASN A 207 -24.92 13.12 18.08
N PHE A 208 -25.10 11.80 18.14
CA PHE A 208 -26.36 11.17 17.73
C PHE A 208 -27.43 11.22 18.83
N ALA A 209 -27.00 11.29 20.09
CA ALA A 209 -27.88 11.26 21.25
C ALA A 209 -28.21 12.64 21.83
N ASP A 210 -27.43 13.66 21.52
CA ASP A 210 -27.49 15.02 22.08
C ASP A 210 -28.87 15.70 22.02
N ASP A 211 -29.65 15.43 20.98
CA ASP A 211 -30.96 16.04 20.72
C ASP A 211 -32.13 15.06 20.87
N ASN A 212 -31.96 14.00 21.66
CA ASN A 212 -32.94 12.92 21.82
C ASN A 212 -33.36 12.31 20.46
N PHE A 213 -32.40 12.14 19.55
CA PHE A 213 -32.58 11.56 18.21
C PHE A 213 -33.48 12.36 17.25
N ARG A 214 -33.73 13.64 17.52
CA ARG A 214 -34.60 14.48 16.65
C ARG A 214 -34.03 14.67 15.25
N ASN A 215 -32.72 14.93 15.14
CA ASN A 215 -32.04 15.11 13.85
C ASN A 215 -31.24 13.88 13.41
N VAL A 216 -31.59 12.69 13.91
CA VAL A 216 -30.86 11.46 13.61
C VAL A 216 -30.83 11.15 12.11
N ALA A 217 -31.89 11.50 11.37
CA ALA A 217 -31.95 11.27 9.92
C ALA A 217 -30.87 12.04 9.15
N ALA A 218 -30.65 13.32 9.47
CA ALA A 218 -29.60 14.13 8.85
C ALA A 218 -28.19 13.62 9.22
N LYS A 219 -28.01 13.19 10.48
CA LYS A 219 -26.76 12.59 10.96
C LYS A 219 -26.48 11.25 10.26
N ILE A 220 -27.51 10.45 9.99
CA ILE A 220 -27.39 9.21 9.21
C ILE A 220 -27.14 9.49 7.73
N GLN A 221 -27.77 10.50 7.14
CA GLN A 221 -27.50 10.88 5.75
C GLN A 221 -26.00 11.16 5.54
N ARG A 222 -25.34 11.71 6.55
CA ARG A 222 -23.90 11.93 6.53
C ARG A 222 -23.09 10.63 6.59
N LEU A 223 -23.57 9.61 7.30
CA LEU A 223 -23.01 8.25 7.21
C LEU A 223 -23.26 7.63 5.83
N CYS A 224 -24.45 7.81 5.25
CA CYS A 224 -24.77 7.34 3.89
C CYS A 224 -23.79 7.90 2.87
N PHE A 225 -23.47 9.19 2.93
CA PHE A 225 -22.44 9.79 2.06
C PHE A 225 -21.11 9.02 2.10
N TRP A 226 -20.64 8.64 3.30
CA TRP A 226 -19.40 7.89 3.44
C TRP A 226 -19.51 6.46 2.91
N LEU A 227 -20.64 5.80 3.14
CA LEU A 227 -20.90 4.45 2.64
C LEU A 227 -21.01 4.45 1.11
N GLU A 228 -21.76 5.38 0.54
CA GLU A 228 -21.90 5.57 -0.91
C GLU A 228 -20.57 5.88 -1.57
N SER A 229 -19.73 6.73 -0.94
CA SER A 229 -18.37 7.01 -1.43
C SER A 229 -17.48 5.78 -1.47
N ILE A 230 -17.65 4.83 -0.53
CA ILE A 230 -16.91 3.56 -0.57
C ILE A 230 -17.50 2.65 -1.65
N CYS A 231 -18.83 2.46 -1.66
CA CYS A 231 -19.51 1.55 -2.56
C CYS A 231 -19.48 1.99 -4.03
N SER A 232 -19.20 3.27 -4.33
CA SER A 232 -19.02 3.74 -5.70
C SER A 232 -17.72 3.27 -6.34
N LYS A 233 -16.73 2.85 -5.53
CA LYS A 233 -15.41 2.44 -6.02
C LYS A 233 -15.01 1.03 -5.61
N ALA A 234 -15.43 0.59 -4.44
CA ALA A 234 -15.07 -0.73 -3.93
C ALA A 234 -15.97 -1.83 -4.50
N ALA A 235 -15.38 -2.98 -4.77
CA ALA A 235 -16.10 -4.19 -5.15
C ALA A 235 -17.27 -4.52 -4.19
N SER A 236 -18.33 -5.13 -4.72
CA SER A 236 -19.47 -5.59 -3.92
C SER A 236 -19.01 -6.49 -2.76
N LYS A 237 -19.68 -6.37 -1.60
CA LYS A 237 -19.37 -7.11 -0.36
C LYS A 237 -18.03 -6.78 0.27
N THR A 238 -17.41 -5.66 -0.13
CA THR A 238 -16.27 -5.11 0.59
C THR A 238 -16.66 -4.86 2.06
N PRO A 239 -15.88 -5.34 3.04
CA PRO A 239 -16.25 -5.24 4.44
C PRO A 239 -16.14 -3.80 4.97
N ILE A 240 -17.26 -3.27 5.45
CA ILE A 240 -17.36 -1.93 6.06
C ILE A 240 -17.77 -2.05 7.53
N PHE A 241 -16.96 -1.50 8.42
CA PHE A 241 -17.22 -1.43 9.85
C PHE A 241 -17.79 -0.06 10.20
N LEU A 242 -18.93 -0.02 10.91
CA LEU A 242 -19.39 1.19 11.57
C LEU A 242 -18.82 1.25 12.98
N VAL A 243 -18.11 2.33 13.30
CA VAL A 243 -17.50 2.53 14.63
C VAL A 243 -18.03 3.81 15.25
N GLY A 244 -18.78 3.65 16.33
CA GLY A 244 -19.28 4.77 17.13
C GLY A 244 -18.26 5.09 18.22
N THR A 245 -17.74 6.31 18.25
CA THR A 245 -16.82 6.83 19.27
C THR A 245 -17.56 7.65 20.33
N HIS A 246 -16.84 8.14 21.34
CA HIS A 246 -17.39 8.97 22.43
C HIS A 246 -18.51 8.27 23.20
N ARG A 247 -18.31 6.99 23.52
CA ARG A 247 -19.27 6.20 24.29
C ARG A 247 -19.52 6.78 25.68
N GLY A 248 -18.50 7.30 26.33
CA GLY A 248 -18.53 7.83 27.69
C GLY A 248 -19.32 6.92 28.64
N HIS A 249 -20.38 7.47 29.23
CA HIS A 249 -21.29 6.76 30.14
C HIS A 249 -22.66 6.45 29.53
N MET A 250 -22.76 6.36 28.20
CA MET A 250 -24.04 6.06 27.53
C MET A 250 -24.62 4.73 28.01
N VAL A 251 -25.89 4.77 28.44
CA VAL A 251 -26.63 3.58 28.87
C VAL A 251 -27.04 2.70 27.68
N LYS A 252 -27.25 1.40 27.93
CA LYS A 252 -27.60 0.42 26.89
C LYS A 252 -28.83 0.78 26.05
N THR A 253 -29.82 1.46 26.64
CA THR A 253 -31.02 1.92 25.92
C THR A 253 -30.68 2.96 24.85
N CYS A 254 -29.71 3.84 25.13
CA CYS A 254 -29.24 4.85 24.18
C CYS A 254 -28.50 4.19 23.01
N LEU A 255 -27.59 3.24 23.29
CA LEU A 255 -26.89 2.47 22.24
C LEU A 255 -27.87 1.72 21.32
N LYS A 256 -28.91 1.11 21.91
CA LYS A 256 -30.00 0.47 21.15
C LYS A 256 -30.81 1.48 20.34
N GLY A 257 -31.03 2.69 20.85
CA GLY A 257 -31.71 3.75 20.12
C GLY A 257 -30.95 4.16 18.85
N ILE A 258 -29.63 4.30 18.94
CA ILE A 258 -28.76 4.52 17.77
C ILE A 258 -28.88 3.35 16.79
N ASP A 259 -28.74 2.11 17.28
CA ASP A 259 -28.81 0.90 16.47
C ASP A 259 -30.13 0.77 15.69
N ILE A 260 -31.28 1.03 16.32
CA ILE A 260 -32.59 0.99 15.66
C ILE A 260 -32.63 1.96 14.47
N ASN A 261 -32.13 3.19 14.67
CA ASN A 261 -32.10 4.19 13.61
C ASN A 261 -31.12 3.80 12.49
N LEU A 262 -29.91 3.36 12.82
CA LEU A 262 -28.95 2.90 11.82
C LEU A 262 -29.51 1.72 11.00
N ARG A 263 -30.13 0.74 11.66
CA ARG A 263 -30.74 -0.41 10.97
C ARG A 263 -31.84 0.00 10.01
N LYS A 264 -32.74 0.88 10.47
CA LYS A 264 -33.86 1.39 9.67
C LYS A 264 -33.40 2.07 8.38
N HIS A 265 -32.27 2.77 8.42
CA HIS A 265 -31.82 3.61 7.31
C HIS A 265 -30.72 2.98 6.45
N LEU A 266 -29.95 2.03 6.97
CA LEU A 266 -28.75 1.51 6.28
C LEU A 266 -28.87 0.07 5.81
N LEU A 267 -29.70 -0.78 6.44
CA LEU A 267 -29.70 -2.21 6.10
C LEU A 267 -30.26 -2.51 4.71
N ASP A 268 -31.24 -1.75 4.25
CA ASP A 268 -31.82 -1.97 2.92
C ASP A 268 -30.80 -1.69 1.80
N SER A 269 -29.86 -0.78 2.04
CA SER A 269 -28.89 -0.32 1.03
C SER A 269 -27.49 -0.93 1.17
N PHE A 270 -27.07 -1.32 2.38
CA PHE A 270 -25.67 -1.71 2.66
C PHE A 270 -25.55 -3.01 3.48
N SER A 271 -26.57 -3.88 3.49
CA SER A 271 -26.59 -5.06 4.36
C SER A 271 -25.50 -6.08 4.07
N ASP A 272 -25.05 -6.16 2.82
CA ASP A 272 -24.04 -7.13 2.38
C ASP A 272 -22.60 -6.67 2.72
N GLU A 273 -22.37 -5.36 2.80
CA GLU A 273 -21.08 -4.75 3.10
C GLU A 273 -20.85 -4.55 4.61
N LEU A 274 -21.93 -4.27 5.36
CA LEU A 274 -21.83 -3.89 6.77
C LEU A 274 -21.48 -5.06 7.70
N VAL A 275 -20.31 -4.96 8.36
CA VAL A 275 -19.86 -5.90 9.38
C VAL A 275 -20.54 -5.60 10.72
N LYS A 276 -21.36 -6.55 11.19
CA LYS A 276 -22.13 -6.42 12.43
C LYS A 276 -21.30 -6.75 13.67
N ASN A 277 -21.54 -6.03 14.77
CA ASN A 277 -21.03 -6.39 16.09
C ASN A 277 -21.93 -7.46 16.71
N GLU A 278 -21.59 -8.72 16.44
CA GLU A 278 -22.33 -9.90 16.94
C GLU A 278 -22.31 -9.99 18.47
N ALA A 279 -21.21 -9.55 19.12
CA ALA A 279 -21.04 -9.67 20.57
C ALA A 279 -22.09 -8.85 21.34
N ASP A 280 -22.35 -7.62 20.92
CA ASP A 280 -23.35 -6.74 21.54
C ASP A 280 -24.70 -6.73 20.80
N LYS A 281 -24.81 -7.48 19.68
CA LYS A 281 -25.97 -7.50 18.78
C LYS A 281 -26.32 -6.12 18.20
N LEU A 282 -25.29 -5.34 17.86
CA LEU A 282 -25.41 -4.01 17.26
C LEU A 282 -24.92 -4.02 15.81
N LEU A 283 -25.40 -3.10 14.98
CA LEU A 283 -24.92 -2.87 13.62
C LEU A 283 -23.53 -2.19 13.60
N TYR A 284 -23.07 -1.70 14.74
CA TYR A 284 -21.84 -0.92 14.88
C TYR A 284 -21.07 -1.28 16.15
N PHE A 285 -19.82 -0.82 16.26
CA PHE A 285 -18.93 -1.04 17.42
C PHE A 285 -18.87 0.22 18.31
N PRO A 286 -19.47 0.22 19.51
CA PRO A 286 -19.47 1.37 20.42
C PRO A 286 -18.18 1.42 21.27
N ILE A 287 -17.21 2.23 20.88
CA ILE A 287 -15.89 2.28 21.53
C ILE A 287 -15.68 3.56 22.35
N GLU A 288 -14.79 3.49 23.34
CA GLU A 288 -14.32 4.65 24.10
C GLU A 288 -12.79 4.79 23.96
N ASN A 289 -12.35 5.76 23.17
CA ASN A 289 -10.93 5.97 22.88
C ASN A 289 -10.12 6.35 24.12
N SER A 290 -10.74 7.06 25.09
CA SER A 290 -10.04 7.45 26.32
C SER A 290 -9.62 6.26 27.20
N HIS A 291 -10.24 5.09 27.02
CA HIS A 291 -9.84 3.85 27.68
C HIS A 291 -8.77 3.06 26.88
N GLY A 292 -8.51 3.43 25.63
CA GLY A 292 -7.51 2.83 24.75
C GLY A 292 -7.59 1.29 24.74
N LYS A 293 -6.44 0.63 24.85
CA LYS A 293 -6.33 -0.85 24.85
C LYS A 293 -7.09 -1.58 25.96
N ASN A 294 -7.52 -0.86 27.01
CA ASN A 294 -8.29 -1.44 28.11
C ASN A 294 -9.80 -1.49 27.79
N ASP A 295 -10.23 -0.83 26.72
CA ASP A 295 -11.60 -0.92 26.25
C ASP A 295 -11.87 -2.28 25.60
N ARG A 296 -12.83 -3.02 26.17
CA ARG A 296 -13.25 -4.33 25.65
C ARG A 296 -13.74 -4.25 24.20
N GLU A 297 -14.39 -3.16 23.82
CA GLU A 297 -14.94 -3.01 22.46
C GLU A 297 -13.86 -2.71 21.43
N ILE A 298 -12.78 -2.03 21.83
CA ILE A 298 -11.58 -1.90 20.98
C ILE A 298 -10.95 -3.28 20.74
N GLN A 299 -10.81 -4.11 21.78
CA GLN A 299 -10.29 -5.47 21.63
C GLN A 299 -11.22 -6.36 20.77
N ASN A 300 -12.53 -6.16 20.87
CA ASN A 300 -13.52 -6.85 20.04
C ASN A 300 -13.39 -6.43 18.57
N LEU A 301 -13.30 -5.13 18.30
CA LEU A 301 -13.08 -4.56 16.97
C LEU A 301 -11.77 -5.07 16.35
N GLN A 302 -10.67 -5.05 17.11
CA GLN A 302 -9.37 -5.59 16.67
C GLN A 302 -9.48 -7.06 16.23
N ARG A 303 -10.17 -7.90 17.02
CA ARG A 303 -10.37 -9.32 16.69
C ARG A 303 -11.22 -9.49 15.45
N LYS A 304 -12.32 -8.74 15.31
CA LYS A 304 -13.22 -8.86 14.14
C LYS A 304 -12.53 -8.39 12.86
N ILE A 305 -11.80 -7.27 12.87
CA ILE A 305 -10.99 -6.82 11.71
C ILE A 305 -10.01 -7.91 11.26
N MET A 306 -9.28 -8.52 12.20
CA MET A 306 -8.31 -9.57 11.88
C MET A 306 -8.98 -10.86 11.40
N SER A 307 -10.16 -11.21 11.93
CA SER A 307 -10.97 -12.34 11.43
C SER A 307 -11.39 -12.13 9.99
N ILE A 308 -12.00 -10.97 9.70
CA ILE A 308 -12.45 -10.61 8.35
C ILE A 308 -11.28 -10.59 7.37
N ALA A 309 -10.13 -10.05 7.77
CA ALA A 309 -8.93 -10.08 6.91
C ALA A 309 -8.49 -11.51 6.59
N GLU A 310 -8.51 -12.44 7.55
CA GLU A 310 -8.17 -13.86 7.32
C GLU A 310 -9.21 -14.56 6.44
N GLU A 311 -10.50 -14.25 6.61
CA GLU A 311 -11.57 -14.72 5.72
C GLU A 311 -11.35 -14.26 4.26
N HIS A 312 -10.83 -13.05 4.08
CA HIS A 312 -10.51 -12.45 2.78
C HIS A 312 -9.04 -12.67 2.35
N LYS A 313 -8.34 -13.64 2.93
CA LYS A 313 -6.92 -13.88 2.64
C LYS A 313 -6.62 -14.13 1.17
N ALA A 314 -7.50 -14.83 0.47
CA ALA A 314 -7.31 -15.14 -0.95
C ALA A 314 -7.42 -13.92 -1.87
N THR A 315 -8.19 -12.90 -1.46
CA THR A 315 -8.32 -11.65 -2.22
C THR A 315 -7.30 -10.61 -1.75
N MET A 316 -7.09 -10.45 -0.45
CA MET A 316 -6.09 -9.49 0.07
C MET A 316 -4.65 -9.94 -0.15
N GLY A 317 -4.37 -11.25 -0.13
CA GLY A 317 -3.05 -11.79 -0.40
C GLY A 317 -2.85 -12.17 -1.86
N GLY A 318 -1.62 -12.53 -2.23
CA GLY A 318 -1.31 -13.00 -3.58
C GLY A 318 0.03 -13.71 -3.66
N GLU A 319 0.12 -14.67 -4.56
CA GLU A 319 1.39 -15.32 -4.93
C GLU A 319 2.17 -14.40 -5.87
N ILE A 320 3.28 -13.84 -5.39
CA ILE A 320 4.14 -12.98 -6.20
C ILE A 320 5.52 -13.59 -6.43
N PRO A 321 6.14 -13.32 -7.59
CA PRO A 321 7.52 -13.70 -7.83
C PRO A 321 8.51 -13.14 -6.81
N PHE A 322 9.59 -13.87 -6.58
CA PHE A 322 10.69 -13.41 -5.73
C PHE A 322 11.35 -12.13 -6.26
N SER A 323 11.37 -11.94 -7.57
CA SER A 323 11.83 -10.72 -8.24
C SER A 323 11.03 -9.50 -7.78
N TRP A 324 9.70 -9.63 -7.64
CA TRP A 324 8.84 -8.54 -7.18
C TRP A 324 9.15 -8.13 -5.74
N ILE A 325 9.50 -9.09 -4.87
CA ILE A 325 9.96 -8.78 -3.50
C ILE A 325 11.24 -7.93 -3.52
N LYS A 326 12.19 -8.26 -4.40
CA LYS A 326 13.42 -7.45 -4.57
C LYS A 326 13.09 -6.04 -5.09
N ILE A 327 12.16 -5.92 -6.03
CA ILE A 327 11.73 -4.62 -6.57
C ILE A 327 11.04 -3.77 -5.49
N GLN A 328 10.16 -4.38 -4.69
CA GLN A 328 9.54 -3.71 -3.55
C GLN A 328 10.60 -3.18 -2.58
N ASP A 329 11.57 -4.00 -2.20
CA ASP A 329 12.68 -3.58 -1.34
C ASP A 329 13.49 -2.43 -1.96
N ALA A 330 13.72 -2.46 -3.28
CA ALA A 330 14.42 -1.41 -4.00
C ALA A 330 13.65 -0.08 -3.99
N ILE A 331 12.34 -0.11 -4.22
CA ILE A 331 11.45 1.07 -4.13
C ILE A 331 11.49 1.65 -2.71
N ILE A 332 11.31 0.81 -1.69
CA ILE A 332 11.29 1.27 -0.29
C ILE A 332 12.64 1.86 0.12
N ASN A 333 13.75 1.28 -0.34
CA ASN A 333 15.08 1.82 -0.09
C ASN A 333 15.33 3.14 -0.83
N LEU A 334 14.85 3.28 -2.07
CA LEU A 334 14.96 4.52 -2.85
C LEU A 334 14.34 5.71 -2.10
N ARG A 335 13.20 5.51 -1.42
CA ARG A 335 12.51 6.54 -0.63
C ARG A 335 13.35 7.13 0.50
N LYS A 336 14.40 6.44 0.96
CA LYS A 336 15.33 6.95 1.97
C LYS A 336 16.26 8.02 1.41
N ASN A 337 16.46 8.07 0.09
CA ASN A 337 17.27 9.08 -0.56
C ASN A 337 16.42 10.32 -0.87
N LYS A 338 16.65 11.41 -0.14
CA LYS A 338 15.92 12.68 -0.31
C LYS A 338 16.15 13.36 -1.68
N ASN A 339 17.21 12.99 -2.40
CA ASN A 339 17.55 13.58 -3.70
C ASN A 339 17.20 12.66 -4.88
N ALA A 340 16.57 11.51 -4.62
CA ALA A 340 16.12 10.63 -5.69
C ALA A 340 14.94 11.25 -6.45
N LYS A 341 14.83 10.91 -7.73
CA LYS A 341 13.62 11.11 -8.52
C LYS A 341 12.65 9.98 -8.25
N PHE A 342 11.39 10.30 -8.00
CA PHE A 342 10.35 9.33 -7.70
C PHE A 342 9.31 9.20 -8.81
N CYS A 343 9.20 10.20 -9.70
CA CYS A 343 8.42 10.06 -10.92
C CYS A 343 9.37 9.71 -12.07
N VAL A 344 9.24 8.50 -12.60
CA VAL A 344 10.14 7.96 -13.63
C VAL A 344 9.34 7.37 -14.78
N THR A 345 9.92 7.37 -15.97
CA THR A 345 9.33 6.67 -17.11
C THR A 345 9.53 5.17 -17.00
N LEU A 346 8.71 4.38 -17.71
CA LEU A 346 8.87 2.94 -17.82
C LEU A 346 10.27 2.52 -18.34
N ASP A 347 10.87 3.34 -19.23
CA ASP A 347 12.23 3.10 -19.74
C ASP A 347 13.31 3.36 -18.67
N GLN A 348 13.08 4.32 -17.78
CA GLN A 348 13.99 4.66 -16.69
C GLN A 348 13.85 3.74 -15.49
N PHE A 349 12.65 3.18 -15.26
CA PHE A 349 12.35 2.32 -14.12
C PHE A 349 13.40 1.21 -13.87
N PRO A 350 13.85 0.42 -14.87
CA PRO A 350 14.85 -0.63 -14.68
C PRO A 350 16.14 -0.18 -13.97
N THR A 351 16.54 1.08 -14.14
CA THR A 351 17.84 1.61 -13.71
C THR A 351 17.72 2.66 -12.60
N SER A 352 16.50 2.94 -12.13
CA SER A 352 16.21 4.01 -11.16
C SER A 352 16.67 3.70 -9.72
N PHE A 353 17.02 2.45 -9.43
CA PHE A 353 17.29 1.96 -8.07
C PHE A 353 18.79 1.94 -7.68
N GLY A 354 19.64 2.60 -8.48
CA GLY A 354 21.08 2.74 -8.23
C GLY A 354 21.95 1.76 -9.03
N LYS A 355 23.26 2.00 -9.01
CA LYS A 355 24.25 1.35 -9.90
C LYS A 355 24.30 -0.18 -9.81
N TYR A 356 23.92 -0.76 -8.67
CA TYR A 356 24.07 -2.18 -8.37
C TYR A 356 22.78 -2.99 -8.47
N PHE A 357 21.66 -2.37 -8.85
CA PHE A 357 20.39 -3.06 -9.04
C PHE A 357 19.78 -2.68 -10.39
N ILE A 358 19.82 -3.63 -11.33
CA ILE A 358 19.10 -3.54 -12.59
C ILE A 358 17.85 -4.41 -12.46
N CYS A 359 16.70 -3.78 -12.55
CA CYS A 359 15.42 -4.46 -12.51
C CYS A 359 15.11 -5.02 -13.91
N SER A 360 15.50 -6.27 -14.19
CA SER A 360 15.27 -6.93 -15.48
C SER A 360 13.94 -7.69 -15.58
N ASN A 361 13.37 -8.08 -14.44
CA ASN A 361 12.22 -9.00 -14.38
C ASN A 361 10.94 -8.28 -13.90
N TRP A 362 10.64 -7.12 -14.46
CA TRP A 362 9.39 -6.39 -14.21
C TRP A 362 8.51 -6.40 -15.46
N SER A 363 7.23 -6.14 -15.25
CA SER A 363 6.21 -6.05 -16.31
C SER A 363 5.11 -5.06 -15.90
N GLY A 364 4.17 -4.79 -16.80
CA GLY A 364 2.97 -4.00 -16.48
C GLY A 364 2.17 -4.60 -15.32
N GLU A 365 2.08 -5.93 -15.22
CA GLU A 365 1.43 -6.65 -14.11
C GLU A 365 2.14 -6.38 -12.76
N THR A 366 3.46 -6.23 -12.78
CA THR A 366 4.25 -5.88 -11.58
C THR A 366 3.79 -4.53 -11.04
N LEU A 367 3.66 -3.54 -11.92
CA LEU A 367 3.24 -2.18 -11.55
C LEU A 367 1.77 -2.13 -11.14
N LYS A 368 0.89 -2.86 -11.84
CA LYS A 368 -0.53 -2.99 -11.47
C LYS A 368 -0.69 -3.55 -10.06
N TYR A 369 0.04 -4.63 -9.73
CA TYR A 369 0.05 -5.19 -8.39
C TYR A 369 0.53 -4.18 -7.33
N PHE A 370 1.63 -3.47 -7.58
CA PHE A 370 2.12 -2.47 -6.64
C PHE A 370 1.19 -1.25 -6.51
N ASN A 371 0.48 -0.88 -7.58
CA ASN A 371 -0.54 0.15 -7.54
C ASN A 371 -1.75 -0.26 -6.70
N GLU A 372 -2.21 -1.50 -6.88
CA GLU A 372 -3.29 -2.10 -6.10
C GLU A 372 -2.93 -2.16 -4.61
N LYS A 373 -1.69 -2.55 -4.26
CA LYS A 373 -1.20 -2.54 -2.88
C LYS A 373 -0.88 -1.14 -2.34
N GLY A 374 -1.01 -0.09 -3.15
CA GLY A 374 -0.72 1.30 -2.78
C GLY A 374 0.75 1.55 -2.44
N LEU A 375 1.65 0.76 -3.05
CA LEU A 375 3.09 0.99 -3.02
C LEU A 375 3.45 2.06 -4.04
N VAL A 376 2.97 2.00 -5.27
CA VAL A 376 3.23 3.00 -6.32
C VAL A 376 1.92 3.58 -6.83
N MET A 377 1.97 4.63 -7.65
CA MET A 377 0.85 5.00 -8.53
C MET A 377 1.24 4.70 -9.98
N TYR A 378 0.41 3.90 -10.65
CA TYR A 378 0.56 3.54 -12.05
C TYR A 378 -0.82 3.41 -12.68
N VAL A 379 -1.00 4.04 -13.83
CA VAL A 379 -2.26 4.09 -14.56
C VAL A 379 -2.02 3.49 -15.94
N ASP A 380 -2.71 2.40 -16.24
CA ASP A 380 -2.68 1.77 -17.56
C ASP A 380 -3.91 2.24 -18.36
N ALA A 381 -3.80 3.43 -18.95
CA ALA A 381 -4.81 4.06 -19.78
C ALA A 381 -4.59 3.76 -21.29
N GLY A 382 -3.83 2.72 -21.61
CA GLY A 382 -3.59 2.26 -22.98
C GLY A 382 -2.47 2.99 -23.73
N GLN A 383 -2.20 2.51 -24.96
CA GLN A 383 -0.99 2.87 -25.72
C GLN A 383 -0.88 4.36 -26.12
N HIS A 384 -1.98 5.09 -26.15
CA HIS A 384 -2.01 6.50 -26.56
C HIS A 384 -1.95 7.48 -25.39
N SER A 385 -2.02 6.98 -24.15
CA SER A 385 -1.93 7.84 -22.97
C SER A 385 -0.47 8.10 -22.61
N GLU A 386 -0.09 9.38 -22.59
CA GLU A 386 1.25 9.78 -22.12
C GLU A 386 1.45 9.40 -20.65
N LEU A 387 0.41 9.46 -19.81
CA LEU A 387 0.47 9.09 -18.39
C LEU A 387 0.84 7.61 -18.20
N SER A 388 0.45 6.73 -19.12
CA SER A 388 0.75 5.29 -19.05
C SER A 388 2.24 4.97 -19.19
N LYS A 389 3.06 5.95 -19.59
CA LYS A 389 4.52 5.84 -19.65
C LYS A 389 5.20 6.18 -18.31
N TRP A 390 4.45 6.65 -17.32
CA TRP A 390 4.97 7.12 -16.05
C TRP A 390 4.56 6.23 -14.89
N VAL A 391 5.45 6.14 -13.90
CA VAL A 391 5.16 5.53 -12.61
C VAL A 391 5.64 6.46 -11.50
N LEU A 392 4.77 6.69 -10.52
CA LEU A 392 5.12 7.43 -9.31
C LEU A 392 5.48 6.44 -8.19
N LEU A 393 6.78 6.36 -7.89
CA LEU A 393 7.35 5.45 -6.90
C LEU A 393 7.15 5.91 -5.46
N LYS A 394 6.60 7.10 -5.26
CA LYS A 394 6.31 7.69 -3.94
C LYS A 394 4.97 8.44 -3.96
N PRO A 395 3.85 7.73 -3.72
CA PRO A 395 2.50 8.30 -3.72
C PRO A 395 2.33 9.54 -2.83
N GLU A 396 3.11 9.66 -1.76
CA GLU A 396 3.08 10.78 -0.81
C GLU A 396 3.36 12.13 -1.47
N ILE A 397 4.09 12.15 -2.58
CA ILE A 397 4.36 13.39 -3.32
C ILE A 397 3.06 14.03 -3.84
N LEU A 398 2.14 13.20 -4.36
CA LEU A 398 0.87 13.69 -4.87
C LEU A 398 0.02 14.24 -3.72
N ILE A 399 0.06 13.59 -2.55
CA ILE A 399 -0.61 14.06 -1.34
C ILE A 399 -0.06 15.43 -0.91
N ASP A 400 1.26 15.61 -0.92
CA ASP A 400 1.89 16.88 -0.57
C ASP A 400 1.46 18.03 -1.51
N ILE A 401 1.25 17.74 -2.80
CA ILE A 401 0.70 18.71 -3.76
C ILE A 401 -0.76 19.02 -3.43
N ILE A 402 -1.57 17.99 -3.18
CA ILE A 402 -2.99 18.17 -2.88
C ILE A 402 -3.17 18.99 -1.60
N ILE A 403 -2.40 18.71 -0.54
CA ILE A 403 -2.42 19.50 0.70
C ILE A 403 -2.14 20.97 0.40
N GLN A 404 -1.14 21.27 -0.43
CA GLN A 404 -0.83 22.65 -0.83
C GLN A 404 -1.97 23.30 -1.62
N LEU A 405 -2.66 22.55 -2.49
CA LEU A 405 -3.77 23.09 -3.27
C LEU A 405 -4.99 23.42 -2.40
N VAL A 406 -5.33 22.55 -1.44
CA VAL A 406 -6.61 22.64 -0.73
C VAL A 406 -6.52 23.33 0.63
N THR A 407 -5.33 23.41 1.23
CA THR A 407 -5.15 24.06 2.53
C THR A 407 -5.02 25.56 2.35
N SER A 408 -5.90 26.34 2.98
CA SER A 408 -5.77 27.80 3.00
C SER A 408 -4.47 28.22 3.69
N LEU A 409 -3.78 29.18 3.09
CA LEU A 409 -2.59 29.80 3.68
C LEU A 409 -2.97 30.59 4.94
N THR A 410 -2.11 30.52 5.95
CA THR A 410 -2.13 31.43 7.10
C THR A 410 -1.63 32.83 6.70
N ASP A 411 -1.93 33.86 7.50
CA ASP A 411 -1.49 35.24 7.23
C ASP A 411 0.04 35.36 7.08
N ASP A 412 0.81 34.60 7.87
CA ASP A 412 2.28 34.56 7.80
C ASP A 412 2.77 33.86 6.52
N GLU A 413 2.10 32.77 6.09
CA GLU A 413 2.41 32.07 4.84
C GLU A 413 2.04 32.90 3.61
N GLU A 414 0.98 33.73 3.68
CA GLU A 414 0.63 34.66 2.60
C GLU A 414 1.75 35.69 2.34
N LEU A 415 2.43 36.15 3.40
CA LEU A 415 3.54 37.11 3.31
C LEU A 415 4.78 36.51 2.64
N GLU A 416 5.03 35.21 2.83
CA GLU A 416 6.15 34.50 2.21
C GLU A 416 5.90 34.17 0.72
N GLN A 417 4.65 34.24 0.25
CA GLN A 417 4.23 33.87 -1.12
C GLN A 417 4.24 35.08 -2.07
N HIS A 418 5.25 35.95 -1.95
CA HIS A 418 5.41 37.14 -2.78
C HIS A 418 5.23 36.84 -4.27
N GLY A 419 4.26 37.54 -4.90
CA GLY A 419 3.95 37.41 -6.33
C GLY A 419 2.79 36.47 -6.68
N PHE A 420 2.32 35.63 -5.74
CA PHE A 420 1.24 34.66 -5.98
C PHE A 420 -0.02 34.87 -5.12
N THR A 421 -0.05 35.89 -4.24
CA THR A 421 -1.19 36.14 -3.35
C THR A 421 -2.53 36.24 -4.09
N ARG A 422 -2.55 36.84 -5.28
CA ARG A 422 -3.78 36.92 -6.10
C ARG A 422 -4.22 35.56 -6.64
N ASP A 423 -3.27 34.75 -7.11
CA ASP A 423 -3.55 33.40 -7.62
C ASP A 423 -4.08 32.49 -6.52
N TRP A 424 -3.50 32.55 -5.32
CA TRP A 424 -3.98 31.80 -4.15
C TRP A 424 -5.39 32.21 -3.73
N LYS A 425 -5.67 33.52 -3.70
CA LYS A 425 -7.03 34.02 -3.43
C LYS A 425 -8.01 33.55 -4.50
N LEU A 426 -7.64 33.62 -5.77
CA LEU A 426 -8.47 33.10 -6.86
C LEU A 426 -8.78 31.61 -6.64
N LEU A 427 -7.76 30.78 -6.39
CA LEU A 427 -7.91 29.35 -6.15
C LEU A 427 -8.88 29.04 -4.99
N HIS A 428 -8.66 29.62 -3.81
CA HIS A 428 -9.47 29.27 -2.65
C HIS A 428 -10.89 29.85 -2.66
N HIS A 429 -11.14 30.95 -3.38
CA HIS A 429 -12.47 31.56 -3.46
C HIS A 429 -13.32 31.00 -4.61
N THR A 430 -12.70 30.59 -5.71
CA THR A 430 -13.44 30.19 -6.93
C THR A 430 -13.08 28.80 -7.45
N GLY A 431 -12.09 28.14 -6.87
CA GLY A 431 -11.54 26.88 -7.38
C GLY A 431 -10.74 27.04 -8.67
N MET A 432 -10.45 28.25 -9.14
CA MET A 432 -9.70 28.48 -10.38
C MET A 432 -8.20 28.49 -10.14
N LEU A 433 -7.49 27.57 -10.80
CA LEU A 433 -6.04 27.42 -10.69
C LEU A 433 -5.34 27.94 -11.96
N THR A 434 -4.45 28.90 -11.79
CA THR A 434 -3.63 29.46 -12.87
C THR A 434 -2.43 28.57 -13.17
N GLU A 435 -1.98 28.59 -14.43
CA GLU A 435 -0.79 27.83 -14.86
C GLU A 435 0.48 28.28 -14.11
N SER A 436 0.59 29.58 -13.79
CA SER A 436 1.71 30.12 -13.02
C SER A 436 1.75 29.57 -11.60
N LEU A 437 0.60 29.51 -10.93
CA LEU A 437 0.51 28.96 -9.58
C LEU A 437 0.78 27.46 -9.58
N MET A 438 0.22 26.72 -10.54
CA MET A 438 0.49 25.29 -10.69
C MET A 438 2.00 25.02 -10.84
N ARG A 439 2.69 25.76 -11.70
CA ARG A 439 4.15 25.67 -11.84
C ARG A 439 4.88 25.99 -10.55
N ASN A 440 4.45 27.00 -9.80
CA ASN A 440 5.07 27.34 -8.52
C ASN A 440 5.01 26.18 -7.52
N ILE A 441 3.86 25.50 -7.44
CA ILE A 441 3.65 24.35 -6.58
C ILE A 441 4.54 23.17 -7.04
N LEU A 442 4.53 22.85 -8.34
CA LEU A 442 5.26 21.70 -8.88
C LEU A 442 6.79 21.87 -8.83
N VAL A 443 7.31 23.09 -8.94
CA VAL A 443 8.76 23.37 -8.81
C VAL A 443 9.30 22.95 -7.44
N ARG A 444 8.49 23.07 -6.37
CA ARG A 444 8.90 22.69 -5.00
C ARG A 444 9.09 21.18 -4.85
N VAL A 445 8.33 20.41 -5.61
CA VAL A 445 8.32 18.94 -5.57
C VAL A 445 9.52 18.34 -6.31
N LYS A 446 10.13 19.09 -7.23
CA LYS A 446 11.31 18.66 -8.01
C LYS A 446 11.09 17.36 -8.80
N GLU A 447 9.87 17.07 -9.22
CA GLU A 447 9.53 15.94 -10.11
C GLU A 447 9.21 16.43 -11.54
N ASN A 448 8.87 15.52 -12.46
CA ASN A 448 8.46 15.90 -13.80
C ASN A 448 7.08 16.59 -13.79
N GLU A 449 7.01 17.81 -14.30
CA GLU A 449 5.80 18.65 -14.24
C GLU A 449 4.62 18.04 -15.02
N GLU A 450 4.86 17.58 -16.24
CA GLU A 450 3.83 17.01 -17.12
C GLU A 450 3.24 15.73 -16.54
N ALA A 451 4.11 14.86 -16.00
CA ALA A 451 3.68 13.64 -15.34
C ALA A 451 2.83 13.93 -14.09
N MET A 452 3.25 14.89 -13.25
CA MET A 452 2.48 15.26 -12.05
C MET A 452 1.12 15.85 -12.40
N LYS A 453 1.05 16.71 -13.42
CA LYS A 453 -0.23 17.21 -13.95
C LYS A 453 -1.10 16.06 -14.43
N GLY A 454 -0.56 15.12 -15.21
CA GLY A 454 -1.29 13.94 -15.66
C GLY A 454 -1.87 13.12 -14.51
N PHE A 455 -1.12 12.87 -13.44
CA PHE A 455 -1.66 12.18 -12.26
C PHE A 455 -2.75 12.99 -11.54
N LEU A 456 -2.57 14.32 -11.39
CA LEU A 456 -3.59 15.16 -10.77
C LEU A 456 -4.89 15.21 -11.57
N GLU A 457 -4.79 15.22 -12.90
CA GLU A 457 -5.94 15.18 -13.82
C GLU A 457 -6.64 13.82 -13.77
N GLU A 458 -5.89 12.72 -13.88
CA GLU A 458 -6.43 11.35 -13.86
C GLU A 458 -7.17 11.02 -12.56
N TYR A 459 -6.74 11.61 -11.44
CA TYR A 459 -7.38 11.42 -10.14
C TYR A 459 -8.43 12.49 -9.81
N ASP A 460 -8.87 13.30 -10.78
CA ASP A 460 -9.88 14.35 -10.64
C ASP A 460 -9.55 15.41 -9.57
N ILE A 461 -8.27 15.59 -9.27
CA ILE A 461 -7.80 16.62 -8.32
C ILE A 461 -7.84 17.99 -8.99
N ILE A 462 -7.46 18.01 -10.26
CA ILE A 462 -7.59 19.18 -11.12
C ILE A 462 -8.34 18.78 -12.38
N CYS A 463 -9.10 19.71 -12.92
CA CYS A 463 -9.81 19.54 -14.18
C CYS A 463 -9.30 20.60 -15.18
N PRO A 464 -8.73 20.20 -16.33
CA PRO A 464 -8.21 21.14 -17.31
C PRO A 464 -9.32 21.98 -17.95
N LEU A 465 -9.06 23.28 -18.11
CA LEU A 465 -9.97 24.21 -18.78
C LEU A 465 -9.65 24.25 -20.29
N PHE A 466 -10.46 23.58 -21.10
CA PHE A 466 -10.31 23.57 -22.56
C PHE A 466 -10.98 24.79 -23.22
N TYR A 467 -10.57 26.01 -22.89
CA TYR A 467 -11.03 27.23 -23.58
C TYR A 467 -9.87 28.14 -23.97
N ASN A 468 -9.70 28.36 -25.29
CA ASN A 468 -8.85 29.42 -25.82
C ASN A 468 -9.56 30.77 -25.68
N VAL A 469 -9.23 31.54 -24.65
CA VAL A 469 -9.74 32.92 -24.52
C VAL A 469 -8.81 33.86 -25.28
N ASN A 470 -9.26 34.33 -26.45
CA ASN A 470 -8.58 35.35 -27.25
C ASN A 470 -8.77 36.77 -26.65
N HIS A 471 -8.58 37.02 -25.35
CA HIS A 471 -8.61 38.41 -24.84
C HIS A 471 -7.82 38.61 -23.55
N GLU A 472 -7.22 39.80 -23.42
CA GLU A 472 -6.35 40.32 -22.36
C GLU A 472 -7.04 40.53 -20.98
N ARG A 473 -7.84 39.57 -20.49
CA ARG A 473 -8.42 39.63 -19.12
C ARG A 473 -7.74 38.62 -18.19
N GLU A 474 -7.76 38.88 -16.88
CA GLU A 474 -7.11 38.04 -15.85
C GLU A 474 -7.57 36.57 -15.88
N GLU A 475 -8.81 36.31 -16.32
CA GLU A 475 -9.39 34.98 -16.55
C GLU A 475 -8.72 34.18 -17.68
N ALA A 476 -7.96 34.84 -18.58
CA ALA A 476 -7.23 34.19 -19.67
C ALA A 476 -5.97 33.42 -19.20
N LYS A 477 -5.66 33.42 -17.89
CA LYS A 477 -4.52 32.71 -17.29
C LYS A 477 -4.92 31.46 -16.51
N VAL A 478 -6.23 31.22 -16.33
CA VAL A 478 -6.74 30.04 -15.64
C VAL A 478 -6.57 28.83 -16.56
N ALA A 479 -5.90 27.80 -16.05
CA ALA A 479 -5.64 26.58 -16.81
C ALA A 479 -6.43 25.38 -16.26
N TYR A 480 -6.81 25.43 -14.98
CA TYR A 480 -7.46 24.31 -14.31
C TYR A 480 -8.54 24.78 -13.32
N PHE A 481 -9.49 23.90 -13.03
CA PHE A 481 -10.33 23.98 -11.83
C PHE A 481 -9.87 22.95 -10.80
N VAL A 482 -10.00 23.28 -9.51
CA VAL A 482 -9.89 22.33 -8.39
C VAL A 482 -11.31 22.06 -7.89
N PRO A 483 -11.92 20.91 -8.25
CA PRO A 483 -13.34 20.66 -7.99
C PRO A 483 -13.75 20.80 -6.51
N SER A 484 -12.88 20.40 -5.58
CA SER A 484 -13.14 20.47 -4.13
C SER A 484 -13.26 21.89 -3.57
N LEU A 485 -12.79 22.90 -4.31
CA LEU A 485 -12.81 24.31 -3.92
C LEU A 485 -13.87 25.13 -4.67
N LEU A 486 -14.67 24.50 -5.54
CA LEU A 486 -15.72 25.21 -6.26
C LEU A 486 -16.82 25.70 -5.29
N PRO A 487 -17.26 26.96 -5.40
CA PRO A 487 -18.31 27.49 -4.54
C PRO A 487 -19.64 26.81 -4.84
N LEU A 488 -20.43 26.57 -3.78
CA LEU A 488 -21.80 26.09 -3.91
C LEU A 488 -22.67 27.22 -4.52
N SER A 489 -23.40 26.91 -5.59
CA SER A 489 -24.31 27.85 -6.26
C SER A 489 -25.34 28.44 -5.29
N GLU A 490 -25.42 29.77 -5.20
CA GLU A 490 -26.40 30.50 -4.38
C GLU A 490 -27.87 30.26 -4.82
N ASN A 491 -28.10 29.70 -6.01
CA ASN A 491 -29.44 29.46 -6.58
C ASN A 491 -29.82 27.98 -6.74
N GLY A 492 -29.07 27.06 -6.14
CA GLY A 492 -29.31 25.61 -6.26
C GLY A 492 -30.41 25.09 -5.35
N LYS A 493 -31.62 24.88 -5.89
CA LYS A 493 -32.52 23.83 -5.38
C LYS A 493 -31.69 22.56 -5.14
N HIS A 494 -31.95 21.86 -4.03
CA HIS A 494 -31.39 20.54 -3.73
C HIS A 494 -31.59 19.58 -4.91
N THR A 495 -30.65 19.56 -5.84
CA THR A 495 -30.39 18.43 -6.72
C THR A 495 -29.07 17.88 -6.25
N SER A 496 -29.18 16.84 -5.44
CA SER A 496 -28.15 15.82 -5.25
C SER A 496 -27.67 15.36 -6.63
N VAL A 497 -26.59 15.97 -7.10
CA VAL A 497 -25.75 15.38 -8.13
C VAL A 497 -24.64 14.69 -7.36
N VAL A 498 -24.83 13.38 -7.20
CA VAL A 498 -23.78 12.44 -6.83
C VAL A 498 -22.68 12.59 -7.88
N GLN A 499 -21.48 12.99 -7.45
CA GLN A 499 -20.24 12.77 -8.19
C GLN A 499 -19.64 11.44 -7.73
#